data_AF-A0A523STN7-F1
#
_entry.id   AF-A0A523STN7-F1
#
_cell.length_a   1.000
_cell.length_b   1.000
_cell.length_c   1.000
_cell.angle_alpha   90.00
_cell.angle_beta   90.00
_cell.angle_gamma   90.00
#
_symmetry.space_group_name_H-M   'P 1'
#
loop_
_entity.id
_entity.type
_entity.pdbx_description
1 polymer ?
#
loop_
_entity_poly.entity_id
_entity_poly.type
_entity_poly.pdbx_seq_one_letter_code
_entity_poly.pdbx_strand_id
1 'polypeptide(L)'
;MKEVEADVVHLDMSLGGLSLEELSVVQLSRMRVSSKGRRRVLKILPKLRKIASDIRRVYGLDVLAIGKESIPVRVAELTCGAYAVLYSAEKAVEEESSVRLGLPTKCYARVFGGGVTVHSLLPAEHDIVGYVKDEEGFLERVEFLEMLNPCARGFRVLEFIPKI
;
A
#
# COMPACT_ATOMS: atom_id res chain seq x y z
N MET A 1 -9.81 8.64 11.06
CA MET A 1 -9.80 10.01 11.64
C MET A 1 -10.98 10.25 12.57
N LYS A 2 -12.22 9.97 12.17
CA LYS A 2 -13.37 10.09 13.11
C LYS A 2 -13.37 9.06 14.23
N GLU A 3 -12.76 7.91 14.00
CA GLU A 3 -12.77 6.76 14.92
C GLU A 3 -11.45 6.58 15.68
N VAL A 4 -10.40 7.30 15.27
CA VAL A 4 -9.05 7.19 15.85
C VAL A 4 -8.40 8.56 15.92
N GLU A 5 -7.86 8.88 17.10
CA GLU A 5 -7.08 10.10 17.34
C GLU A 5 -5.69 9.94 16.74
N ALA A 6 -5.46 10.56 15.58
CA ALA A 6 -4.15 10.61 14.93
C ALA A 6 -3.58 12.02 15.06
N ASP A 7 -2.27 12.15 15.21
CA ASP A 7 -1.61 13.46 15.28
C ASP A 7 -1.30 14.05 13.89
N VAL A 8 -1.18 13.18 12.89
CA VAL A 8 -0.77 13.54 11.52
C VAL A 8 -1.21 12.50 10.51
N VAL A 9 -1.42 12.91 9.26
CA VAL A 9 -1.69 12.00 8.13
C VAL A 9 -0.48 11.94 7.21
N HIS A 10 0.04 10.74 6.97
CA HIS A 10 1.12 10.52 6.02
C HIS A 10 0.56 10.10 4.66
N LEU A 11 0.87 10.86 3.60
CA LEU A 11 0.52 10.52 2.23
C LEU A 11 1.67 9.77 1.57
N ASP A 12 1.34 8.73 0.79
CA ASP A 12 2.32 7.98 -0.01
C ASP A 12 2.80 8.76 -1.25
N MET A 13 3.53 9.83 -1.00
CA MET A 13 4.18 10.65 -2.02
C MET A 13 5.51 11.14 -1.48
N SER A 14 6.63 10.72 -2.07
CA SER A 14 7.97 11.12 -1.59
C SER A 14 8.33 12.54 -2.04
N LEU A 15 7.75 13.54 -1.36
CA LEU A 15 7.98 14.97 -1.59
C LEU A 15 8.65 15.63 -0.38
N GLY A 16 9.52 14.90 0.32
CA GLY A 16 10.35 15.43 1.41
C GLY A 16 9.58 15.77 2.68
N GLY A 17 8.38 15.21 2.87
CA GLY A 17 7.58 15.41 4.07
C GLY A 17 6.89 16.77 4.16
N LEU A 18 6.82 17.52 3.06
CA LEU A 18 6.11 18.80 3.04
C LEU A 18 4.62 18.63 3.34
N SER A 19 4.06 19.61 4.07
CA SER A 19 2.62 19.77 4.15
C SER A 19 2.03 20.01 2.76
N LEU A 20 0.95 19.29 2.44
CA LEU A 20 0.28 19.45 1.16
C LEU A 20 -0.31 20.84 0.97
N GLU A 21 -0.73 21.52 2.05
CA GLU A 21 -1.24 22.88 1.99
C GLU A 21 -0.17 23.87 1.52
N GLU A 22 1.06 23.65 1.99
CA GLU A 22 2.22 24.49 1.66
C GLU A 22 2.83 24.17 0.30
N LEU A 23 2.62 22.94 -0.22
CA LEU A 23 3.28 22.43 -1.42
C LEU A 23 2.97 23.28 -2.66
N SER A 24 3.87 24.20 -3.01
CA SER A 24 3.74 25.12 -4.15
C SER A 24 4.35 24.60 -5.47
N VAL A 25 3.95 25.22 -6.58
CA VAL A 25 4.57 24.97 -7.90
C VAL A 25 6.07 25.29 -7.88
N VAL A 26 6.47 26.34 -7.14
CA VAL A 26 7.87 26.76 -7.00
C VAL A 26 8.67 25.75 -6.18
N GLN A 27 8.11 25.19 -5.10
CA GLN A 27 8.77 24.12 -4.36
C GLN A 27 8.90 22.85 -5.22
N LEU A 28 7.84 22.45 -5.90
CA LEU A 28 7.85 21.29 -6.81
C LEU A 28 8.87 21.44 -7.96
N SER A 29 9.15 22.66 -8.41
CA SER A 29 10.16 22.89 -9.45
C SER A 29 11.59 22.70 -8.94
N ARG A 30 11.84 23.00 -7.66
CA ARG A 30 13.13 22.84 -6.98
C ARG A 30 13.40 21.41 -6.50
N MET A 31 12.37 20.58 -6.42
CA MET A 31 12.49 19.19 -6.00
C MET A 31 13.14 18.29 -7.06
N ARG A 32 13.86 17.26 -6.60
CA ARG A 32 14.43 16.17 -7.41
C ARG A 32 13.35 15.18 -7.87
N VAL A 33 12.32 15.69 -8.55
CA VAL A 33 11.23 14.89 -9.15
C VAL A 33 11.36 14.95 -10.67
N SER A 34 11.11 13.84 -11.34
CA SER A 34 11.13 13.79 -12.81
C SER A 34 10.12 14.77 -13.42
N SER A 35 10.40 15.28 -14.62
CA SER A 35 9.52 16.21 -15.34
C SER A 35 8.10 15.62 -15.54
N LYS A 36 8.02 14.32 -15.84
CA LYS A 36 6.76 13.56 -15.95
C LYS A 36 6.03 13.46 -14.62
N GLY A 37 6.75 13.12 -13.53
CA GLY A 37 6.19 13.05 -12.18
C GLY A 37 5.61 14.39 -11.75
N ARG A 38 6.39 15.47 -11.92
CA ARG A 38 5.97 16.84 -11.62
C ARG A 38 4.69 17.22 -12.35
N ARG A 39 4.60 16.96 -13.66
CA ARG A 39 3.39 17.26 -14.45
C ARG A 39 2.17 16.49 -13.93
N ARG A 40 2.32 15.25 -13.50
CA ARG A 40 1.22 14.46 -12.92
C ARG A 40 0.77 15.01 -11.57
N VAL A 41 1.72 15.33 -10.69
CA VAL A 41 1.43 15.93 -9.39
C VAL A 41 0.68 17.25 -9.55
N LEU A 42 1.16 18.14 -10.44
CA LEU A 42 0.52 19.44 -10.68
C LEU A 42 -0.95 19.32 -11.14
N LYS A 43 -1.32 18.26 -11.86
CA LYS A 43 -2.71 18.03 -12.28
C LYS A 43 -3.65 17.71 -11.12
N ILE A 44 -3.15 16.96 -10.12
CA ILE A 44 -3.97 16.51 -8.98
C ILE A 44 -3.81 17.41 -7.75
N LEU A 45 -2.77 18.23 -7.71
CA LEU A 45 -2.41 19.09 -6.58
C LEU A 45 -3.57 19.95 -6.07
N PRO A 46 -4.40 20.60 -6.92
CA PRO A 46 -5.52 21.40 -6.41
C PRO A 46 -6.53 20.56 -5.61
N LYS A 47 -6.81 19.34 -6.06
CA LYS A 47 -7.71 18.41 -5.36
C LYS A 47 -7.08 17.90 -4.06
N LEU A 48 -5.80 17.55 -4.09
CA LEU A 48 -5.06 17.10 -2.90
C LEU A 48 -5.01 18.19 -1.83
N ARG A 49 -4.75 19.44 -2.22
CA ARG A 49 -4.77 20.59 -1.30
C ARG A 49 -6.14 20.79 -0.67
N LYS A 50 -7.20 20.73 -1.48
CA LYS A 50 -8.57 20.84 -0.95
C LYS A 50 -8.83 19.79 0.13
N ILE A 51 -8.46 18.54 -0.12
CA ILE A 51 -8.61 17.44 0.85
C ILE A 51 -7.78 17.71 2.11
N ALA A 52 -6.52 18.13 1.96
CA ALA A 52 -5.65 18.45 3.09
C ALA A 52 -6.21 19.60 3.95
N SER A 53 -6.65 20.69 3.33
CA SER A 53 -7.28 21.81 4.05
C SER A 53 -8.59 21.41 4.73
N ASP A 54 -9.40 20.55 4.11
CA ASP A 54 -10.60 20.02 4.74
C ASP A 54 -10.25 19.15 5.98
N ILE A 55 -9.20 18.33 5.89
CA ILE A 55 -8.70 17.54 7.03
C ILE A 55 -8.20 18.45 8.15
N ARG A 56 -7.37 19.45 7.83
CA ARG A 56 -6.85 20.41 8.81
C ARG A 56 -7.98 21.18 9.49
N ARG A 57 -8.97 21.65 8.73
CA ARG A 57 -10.12 22.40 9.28
C ARG A 57 -10.98 21.54 10.21
N VAL A 58 -11.24 20.30 9.84
CA VAL A 58 -12.18 19.43 10.57
C VAL A 58 -11.51 18.74 11.76
N TYR A 59 -10.25 18.33 11.62
CA TYR A 59 -9.56 17.49 12.60
C TYR A 59 -8.32 18.15 13.20
N GLY A 60 -7.90 19.32 12.74
CA GLY A 60 -6.67 19.97 13.20
C GLY A 60 -5.38 19.31 12.71
N LEU A 61 -5.46 18.33 11.80
CA LEU A 61 -4.31 17.50 11.41
C LEU A 61 -3.63 18.00 10.14
N ASP A 62 -2.30 17.91 10.12
CA ASP A 62 -1.51 18.14 8.93
C ASP A 62 -1.45 16.88 8.05
N VAL A 63 -1.33 17.09 6.73
CA VAL A 63 -1.15 16.01 5.76
C VAL A 63 0.22 16.15 5.10
N LEU A 64 1.11 15.22 5.41
CA LEU A 64 2.52 15.27 5.00
C LEU A 64 2.81 14.30 3.85
N ALA A 65 3.46 14.80 2.79
CA ALA A 65 3.91 13.99 1.66
C ALA A 65 5.28 13.35 1.94
N ILE A 66 5.28 12.29 2.75
CA ILE A 66 6.48 11.57 3.19
C ILE A 66 6.81 10.39 2.23
N GLY A 67 5.80 9.64 1.79
CA GLY A 67 6.02 8.48 0.93
C GLY A 67 6.73 7.33 1.64
N LYS A 68 7.58 6.63 0.90
CA LYS A 68 8.39 5.47 1.34
C LYS A 68 9.19 5.61 2.65
N GLU A 69 9.46 6.82 3.13
CA GLU A 69 10.18 7.03 4.40
C GLU A 69 9.24 6.96 5.62
N SER A 70 7.93 6.80 5.39
CA SER A 70 6.90 6.71 6.43
C SER A 70 6.61 5.24 6.77
N ILE A 71 6.87 4.87 8.02
CA ILE A 71 6.49 3.57 8.57
C ILE A 71 4.97 3.33 8.50
N PRO A 72 4.07 4.28 8.86
CA PRO A 72 2.63 4.11 8.65
C PRO A 72 2.22 3.85 7.20
N VAL A 73 2.90 4.47 6.23
CA VAL A 73 2.64 4.22 4.80
C VAL A 73 3.05 2.79 4.46
N ARG A 74 4.19 2.31 4.98
CA ARG A 74 4.63 0.93 4.79
C ARG A 74 3.67 -0.09 5.43
N VAL A 75 3.18 0.17 6.64
CA VAL A 75 2.16 -0.66 7.30
C VAL A 75 0.89 -0.72 6.45
N ALA A 76 0.43 0.43 5.93
CA ALA A 76 -0.73 0.48 5.05
C ALA A 76 -0.49 -0.30 3.75
N GLU A 77 0.68 -0.20 3.13
CA GLU A 77 1.06 -0.95 1.92
C GLU A 77 1.06 -2.47 2.17
N LEU A 78 1.66 -2.94 3.26
CA LEU A 78 1.67 -4.37 3.61
C LEU A 78 0.27 -4.87 3.94
N THR A 79 -0.55 -4.05 4.61
CA THR A 79 -1.95 -4.37 4.90
C THR A 79 -2.75 -4.49 3.61
N CYS A 80 -2.61 -3.55 2.68
CA CYS A 80 -3.17 -3.66 1.33
C CYS A 80 -2.70 -4.94 0.62
N GLY A 81 -1.43 -5.30 0.77
CA GLY A 81 -0.89 -6.57 0.30
C GLY A 81 -1.65 -7.77 0.87
N ALA A 82 -1.88 -7.80 2.18
CA ALA A 82 -2.60 -8.89 2.84
C ALA A 82 -4.05 -9.01 2.34
N TYR A 83 -4.78 -7.90 2.25
CA TYR A 83 -6.12 -7.88 1.66
C TYR A 83 -6.12 -8.31 0.18
N ALA A 84 -5.11 -7.92 -0.59
CA ALA A 84 -4.99 -8.34 -1.99
C ALA A 84 -4.78 -9.85 -2.13
N VAL A 85 -4.04 -10.48 -1.21
CA VAL A 85 -3.89 -11.95 -1.17
C VAL A 85 -5.25 -12.60 -0.94
N LEU A 86 -6.00 -12.17 0.07
CA LEU A 86 -7.32 -12.71 0.37
C LEU A 86 -8.29 -12.55 -0.80
N TYR A 87 -8.36 -11.34 -1.35
CA TYR A 87 -9.18 -11.04 -2.53
C TYR A 87 -8.79 -11.90 -3.75
N SER A 88 -7.51 -12.19 -3.94
CA SER A 88 -7.07 -13.03 -5.06
C SER A 88 -7.43 -14.49 -4.86
N ALA A 89 -7.45 -14.98 -3.62
CA ALA A 89 -7.91 -16.32 -3.29
C ALA A 89 -9.42 -16.45 -3.50
N GLU A 90 -10.21 -15.51 -2.97
CA GLU A 90 -11.65 -15.38 -3.22
C GLU A 90 -11.93 -15.40 -4.73
N LYS A 91 -11.25 -14.53 -5.47
CA LYS A 91 -11.40 -14.42 -6.93
C LYS A 91 -11.08 -15.72 -7.66
N ALA A 92 -10.00 -16.41 -7.29
CA ALA A 92 -9.64 -17.69 -7.91
C ALA A 92 -10.75 -18.73 -7.70
N VAL A 93 -11.29 -18.80 -6.49
CA VAL A 93 -12.38 -19.71 -6.13
C VAL A 93 -13.66 -19.39 -6.91
N GLU A 94 -14.06 -18.12 -6.97
CA GLU A 94 -15.28 -17.69 -7.67
C GLU A 94 -15.19 -17.89 -9.19
N GLU A 95 -14.03 -17.61 -9.78
CA GLU A 95 -13.81 -17.73 -11.22
C GLU A 95 -13.40 -19.15 -11.66
N GLU A 96 -13.25 -20.09 -10.71
CA GLU A 96 -12.77 -21.46 -10.93
C GLU A 96 -11.49 -21.52 -11.80
N SER A 97 -10.63 -20.51 -11.66
CA SER A 97 -9.45 -20.34 -12.49
C SER A 97 -8.27 -19.79 -11.71
N SER A 98 -7.06 -20.00 -12.23
CA SER A 98 -5.87 -19.54 -11.54
C SER A 98 -5.72 -18.02 -11.62
N VAL A 99 -5.39 -17.40 -10.49
CA VAL A 99 -5.17 -15.95 -10.38
C VAL A 99 -3.74 -15.69 -9.97
N ARG A 100 -3.12 -14.68 -10.61
CA ARG A 100 -1.79 -14.21 -10.23
C ARG A 100 -1.83 -12.81 -9.63
N LEU A 101 -1.15 -12.64 -8.51
CA LEU A 101 -1.03 -11.38 -7.79
C LEU A 101 0.44 -10.96 -7.68
N GLY A 102 0.75 -9.73 -8.09
CA GLY A 102 2.02 -9.09 -7.74
C GLY A 102 1.95 -8.50 -6.34
N LEU A 103 2.81 -8.94 -5.43
CA LEU A 103 2.91 -8.39 -4.08
C LEU A 103 3.60 -7.01 -4.09
N PRO A 104 3.41 -6.20 -3.04
CA PRO A 104 4.22 -5.00 -2.82
C PRO A 104 5.73 -5.27 -2.84
N THR A 105 6.52 -4.22 -2.99
CA THR A 105 7.97 -4.39 -3.08
C THR A 105 8.56 -4.92 -1.77
N LYS A 106 9.55 -5.80 -1.91
CA LYS A 106 10.36 -6.39 -0.84
C LYS A 106 9.49 -6.85 0.32
N CYS A 107 8.50 -7.68 0.03
CA CYS A 107 7.70 -8.35 1.04
C CYS A 107 7.46 -9.81 0.62
N TYR A 108 6.95 -10.61 1.55
CA TYR A 108 6.45 -11.97 1.29
C TYR A 108 5.16 -12.20 2.05
N ALA A 109 4.33 -13.12 1.58
CA ALA A 109 3.08 -13.48 2.24
C ALA A 109 3.24 -14.79 3.01
N ARG A 110 2.55 -14.89 4.14
CA ARG A 110 2.38 -16.13 4.90
C ARG A 110 0.91 -16.35 5.17
N VAL A 111 0.40 -17.42 4.58
CA VAL A 111 -0.95 -17.94 4.84
C VAL A 111 -0.91 -18.87 6.05
N PHE A 112 -1.91 -18.76 6.91
CA PHE A 112 -2.12 -19.67 8.04
C PHE A 112 -3.62 -19.93 8.22
N GLY A 113 -3.98 -20.92 9.04
CA GLY A 113 -5.38 -21.23 9.32
C GLY A 113 -6.06 -20.04 9.99
N GLY A 114 -6.79 -19.24 9.22
CA GLY A 114 -7.49 -18.03 9.67
C GLY A 114 -7.02 -16.71 9.07
N GLY A 115 -6.02 -16.68 8.17
CA GLY A 115 -5.71 -15.45 7.44
C GLY A 115 -4.34 -15.37 6.77
N VAL A 116 -3.96 -14.13 6.46
CA VAL A 116 -2.72 -13.80 5.76
C VAL A 116 -1.96 -12.74 6.55
N THR A 117 -0.66 -12.96 6.71
CA THR A 117 0.28 -11.88 7.06
C THR A 117 1.19 -11.57 5.89
N VAL A 118 1.49 -10.29 5.69
CA VAL A 118 2.48 -9.83 4.70
C VAL A 118 3.59 -9.10 5.43
N HIS A 119 4.81 -9.61 5.26
CA HIS A 119 5.98 -9.23 6.04
C HIS A 119 6.96 -8.45 5.18
N SER A 120 7.55 -7.38 5.72
CA SER A 120 8.62 -6.67 5.03
C SER A 120 9.90 -7.53 4.94
N LEU A 121 10.63 -7.36 3.83
CA LEU A 121 11.99 -7.87 3.59
C LEU A 121 13.00 -6.72 3.56
N LEU A 122 12.59 -5.49 3.86
CA LEU A 122 13.51 -4.37 3.96
C LEU A 122 14.36 -4.49 5.23
N PRO A 123 15.67 -4.15 5.18
CA PRO A 123 16.49 -4.08 6.37
C PRO A 123 15.87 -3.17 7.42
N ALA A 124 15.92 -3.59 8.68
CA ALA A 124 15.37 -2.87 9.83
C ALA A 124 13.82 -2.73 9.87
N GLU A 125 13.07 -3.42 9.00
CA GLU A 125 11.58 -3.47 9.03
C GLU A 125 11.03 -4.85 9.45
N HIS A 126 11.81 -5.61 10.23
CA HIS A 126 11.54 -7.02 10.55
C HIS A 126 10.27 -7.27 11.38
N ASP A 127 9.78 -6.23 12.07
CA ASP A 127 8.59 -6.22 12.92
C ASP A 127 7.37 -5.58 12.21
N ILE A 128 7.53 -5.12 10.96
CA ILE A 128 6.45 -4.49 10.21
C ILE A 128 5.68 -5.53 9.40
N VAL A 129 4.42 -5.70 9.77
CA VAL A 129 3.53 -6.72 9.22
C VAL A 129 2.16 -6.12 8.90
N GLY A 130 1.64 -6.45 7.72
CA GLY A 130 0.23 -6.27 7.38
C GLY A 130 -0.54 -7.56 7.64
N TYR A 131 -1.79 -7.46 8.07
CA TYR A 131 -2.61 -8.63 8.42
C TYR A 131 -4.04 -8.48 7.89
N VAL A 132 -4.60 -9.60 7.43
CA VAL A 132 -6.03 -9.75 7.19
C VAL A 132 -6.48 -11.13 7.68
N LYS A 133 -7.67 -11.18 8.28
CA LYS A 133 -8.34 -12.40 8.67
C LYS A 133 -9.16 -12.92 7.49
N ASP A 134 -9.15 -14.23 7.28
CA ASP A 134 -10.04 -14.89 6.33
C ASP A 134 -11.25 -15.43 7.09
N GLU A 135 -12.38 -14.72 7.02
CA GLU A 135 -13.59 -15.13 7.74
C GLU A 135 -14.41 -16.17 6.97
N GLU A 136 -14.25 -16.23 5.65
CA GLU A 136 -15.03 -17.11 4.76
C GLU A 136 -14.27 -18.38 4.33
N GLY A 137 -12.99 -18.49 4.69
CA GLY A 137 -12.18 -19.68 4.46
C GLY A 137 -11.73 -19.86 3.00
N PHE A 138 -11.62 -18.78 2.23
CA PHE A 138 -11.16 -18.83 0.84
C PHE A 138 -9.74 -19.39 0.69
N LEU A 139 -8.85 -19.12 1.66
CA LEU A 139 -7.46 -19.56 1.63
C LEU A 139 -7.32 -21.08 1.75
N GLU A 140 -8.28 -21.75 2.37
CA GLU A 140 -8.29 -23.22 2.48
C GLU A 140 -8.71 -23.89 1.18
N ARG A 141 -9.42 -23.16 0.31
CA ARG A 141 -9.99 -23.62 -0.97
C ARG A 141 -9.06 -23.42 -2.15
N VAL A 142 -7.84 -22.92 -1.92
CA VAL A 142 -6.82 -22.71 -2.96
C VAL A 142 -5.50 -23.36 -2.57
N GLU A 143 -4.74 -23.80 -3.56
CA GLU A 143 -3.30 -24.00 -3.47
C GLU A 143 -2.57 -22.70 -3.76
N PHE A 144 -1.42 -22.52 -3.12
CA PHE A 144 -0.66 -21.28 -3.14
C PHE A 144 0.79 -21.54 -3.55
N LEU A 145 1.26 -20.80 -4.56
CA LEU A 145 2.65 -20.80 -4.98
C LEU A 145 3.21 -19.38 -4.93
N GLU A 146 4.33 -19.20 -4.23
CA GLU A 146 5.06 -17.94 -4.19
C GLU A 146 6.36 -18.04 -5.00
N MET A 147 6.60 -17.07 -5.87
CA MET A 147 7.80 -17.00 -6.70
C MET A 147 8.32 -15.56 -6.83
N LEU A 148 9.58 -15.42 -7.25
CA LEU A 148 10.12 -14.10 -7.60
C LEU A 148 9.49 -13.61 -8.91
N ASN A 149 9.22 -12.31 -9.01
CA ASN A 149 8.75 -11.72 -10.26
C ASN A 149 9.92 -11.60 -11.26
N PRO A 150 9.90 -12.32 -12.40
CA PRO A 150 11.01 -12.29 -13.37
C PRO A 150 11.15 -10.93 -14.06
N CYS A 151 10.07 -10.15 -14.15
CA CYS A 151 10.03 -8.86 -14.83
C CYS A 151 10.28 -7.67 -13.89
N ALA A 152 10.18 -7.88 -12.57
CA ALA A 152 10.26 -6.81 -11.57
C ALA A 152 11.08 -7.25 -10.34
N ARG A 153 12.39 -6.93 -10.36
CA ARG A 153 13.27 -7.23 -9.24
C ARG A 153 12.75 -6.62 -7.94
N GLY A 154 12.80 -7.41 -6.86
CA GLY A 154 12.33 -7.00 -5.54
C GLY A 154 10.82 -7.18 -5.35
N PHE A 155 10.08 -7.64 -6.36
CA PHE A 155 8.68 -8.01 -6.24
C PHE A 155 8.54 -9.53 -6.28
N ARG A 156 7.52 -10.03 -5.58
CA ARG A 156 7.11 -11.44 -5.61
C ARG A 156 5.77 -11.58 -6.31
N VAL A 157 5.50 -12.75 -6.86
CA VAL A 157 4.22 -13.12 -7.44
C VAL A 157 3.67 -14.29 -6.66
N LEU A 158 2.37 -14.23 -6.40
CA LEU A 158 1.58 -15.31 -5.87
C LEU A 158 0.68 -15.86 -6.96
N GLU A 159 0.59 -17.17 -7.05
CA GLU A 159 -0.37 -17.87 -7.89
C GLU A 159 -1.31 -18.66 -6.98
N PHE A 160 -2.60 -18.43 -7.16
CA PHE A 160 -3.68 -19.11 -6.46
C PHE A 160 -4.35 -20.05 -7.43
N ILE A 161 -4.42 -21.32 -7.07
CA ILE A 161 -5.02 -22.38 -7.90
C ILE A 161 -6.19 -22.96 -7.11
N PRO A 162 -7.44 -22.89 -7.61
CA PRO A 162 -8.59 -23.46 -6.92
C PRO A 162 -8.41 -24.97 -6.70
N LYS A 163 -8.71 -25.44 -5.49
CA LYS A 163 -8.84 -26.87 -5.21
C LYS A 163 -10.19 -27.33 -5.75
N ILE A 164 -10.17 -28.12 -6.81
CA ILE A 164 -11.34 -28.76 -7.42
C ILE A 164 -11.81 -29.90 -6.51
#